data_AF-X1SCD8-F1
#
_entry.id   AF-X1SCD8-F1
#
_cell.length_a   1.000
_cell.length_b   1.000
_cell.length_c   1.000
_cell.angle_alpha   90.00
_cell.angle_beta   90.00
_cell.angle_gamma   90.00
#
_symmetry.space_group_name_H-M   'P 1'
#
loop_
_entity.id
_entity.type
_entity.pdbx_description
1 polymer ?
#
loop_
_entity_poly.entity_id
_entity_poly.type
_entity_poly.pdbx_seq_one_letter_code
_entity_poly.pdbx_strand_id
1 'polypeptide(L)'
;VPGIVGLGEAAEIAGKEMRQEYSHVKKLRDELENKIKDNIDYIRFNGHPRERLPNTSNVSFEFIEGESLLLNLDLKGIAASTGSACASGSLEPSHA
;
A
#
# COMPACT_ATOMS: atom_id res chain seq x y z
N VAL A 1 -23.08 -18.05 5.46
CA VAL A 1 -24.16 -17.30 4.79
C VAL A 1 -23.89 -15.79 4.73
N PRO A 2 -23.64 -15.04 5.83
CA PRO A 2 -23.48 -13.57 5.75
C PRO A 2 -22.25 -13.12 4.93
N GLY A 3 -21.11 -13.80 5.02
CA GLY A 3 -19.92 -13.46 4.22
C GLY A 3 -20.08 -13.67 2.71
N ILE A 4 -20.94 -14.61 2.29
CA ILE A 4 -21.23 -14.85 0.87
C ILE A 4 -22.07 -13.70 0.30
N VAL A 5 -23.09 -13.26 1.06
CA VAL A 5 -23.93 -12.12 0.69
C VAL A 5 -23.11 -10.84 0.67
N GLY A 6 -22.26 -10.61 1.66
CA GLY A 6 -21.39 -9.43 1.72
C GLY A 6 -20.40 -9.35 0.55
N LEU A 7 -19.80 -10.48 0.15
CA LEU A 7 -18.93 -10.52 -1.04
C LEU A 7 -19.71 -10.21 -2.33
N GLY A 8 -20.94 -10.74 -2.45
CA GLY A 8 -21.81 -10.48 -3.61
C GLY A 8 -22.14 -8.99 -3.76
N GLU A 9 -22.56 -8.35 -2.67
CA GLU A 9 -22.85 -6.91 -2.64
C GLU A 9 -21.61 -6.06 -2.96
N ALA A 10 -20.46 -6.40 -2.36
CA ALA A 10 -19.21 -5.70 -2.62
C ALA A 10 -18.78 -5.80 -4.09
N ALA A 11 -18.96 -6.96 -4.71
CA ALA A 11 -18.66 -7.15 -6.14
C ALA A 11 -19.61 -6.34 -7.04
N GLU A 12 -20.89 -6.25 -6.68
CA GLU A 12 -21.86 -5.44 -7.41
C GLU A 12 -21.52 -3.94 -7.33
N ILE A 13 -21.20 -3.44 -6.14
CA ILE A 13 -20.78 -2.03 -5.94
C ILE A 13 -19.49 -1.76 -6.71
N ALA A 14 -18.48 -2.63 -6.58
CA ALA A 14 -17.22 -2.49 -7.31
C ALA A 14 -17.45 -2.44 -8.82
N GLY A 15 -18.34 -3.28 -9.37
CA GLY A 15 -18.69 -3.26 -10.79
C GLY A 15 -19.25 -1.91 -11.27
N LYS A 16 -19.97 -1.19 -10.41
CA LYS A 16 -20.57 0.13 -10.71
C LYS A 16 -19.55 1.26 -10.58
N GLU A 17 -18.69 1.23 -9.56
CA GLU A 17 -17.88 2.39 -9.13
C GLU A 17 -16.42 2.32 -9.55
N MET A 18 -15.89 1.13 -9.88
CA MET A 18 -14.46 0.88 -10.08
C MET A 18 -13.76 1.84 -11.06
N ARG A 19 -14.43 2.27 -12.14
CA ARG A 19 -13.84 3.24 -13.08
C ARG A 19 -13.62 4.62 -12.44
N GLN A 20 -14.58 5.09 -11.67
CA GLN A 20 -14.47 6.39 -10.99
C GLN A 20 -13.47 6.31 -9.84
N GLU A 21 -13.52 5.23 -9.05
CA GLU A 21 -12.57 4.98 -7.98
C GLU A 21 -11.14 4.87 -8.49
N TYR A 22 -10.93 4.21 -9.64
CA TYR A 22 -9.60 4.07 -10.24
C TYR A 22 -8.90 5.42 -10.37
N SER A 23 -9.56 6.41 -10.99
CA SER A 23 -8.97 7.73 -11.21
C SER A 23 -8.76 8.49 -9.89
N HIS A 24 -9.71 8.40 -8.96
CA HIS A 24 -9.63 9.06 -7.67
C HIS A 24 -8.49 8.52 -6.82
N VAL A 25 -8.45 7.19 -6.63
CA VAL A 25 -7.45 6.53 -5.79
C VAL A 25 -6.05 6.64 -6.41
N LYS A 26 -5.93 6.56 -7.74
CA LYS A 26 -4.67 6.82 -8.44
C LYS A 26 -4.12 8.21 -8.12
N LYS A 27 -4.98 9.23 -8.14
CA LYS A 27 -4.58 10.62 -7.83
C LYS A 27 -4.07 10.73 -6.39
N LEU A 28 -4.78 10.15 -5.42
CA LEU A 28 -4.36 10.16 -4.02
C LEU A 28 -3.02 9.44 -3.80
N ARG A 29 -2.84 8.27 -4.46
CA ARG A 29 -1.56 7.56 -4.45
C ARG A 29 -0.44 8.43 -5.03
N ASP A 30 -0.64 9.03 -6.20
CA ASP A 30 0.37 9.87 -6.84
C ASP A 30 0.73 11.09 -5.97
N GLU A 31 -0.25 11.71 -5.32
CA GLU A 31 -0.03 12.80 -4.37
C GLU A 31 0.75 12.37 -3.13
N LEU A 32 0.44 11.19 -2.57
CA LEU A 32 1.19 10.61 -1.46
C LEU A 32 2.64 10.37 -1.85
N GLU A 33 2.88 9.72 -2.99
CA GLU A 33 4.22 9.37 -3.45
C GLU A 33 5.07 10.60 -3.76
N ASN A 34 4.48 11.62 -4.40
CA ASN A 34 5.17 12.89 -4.64
C ASN A 34 5.57 13.56 -3.33
N LYS A 35 4.66 13.61 -2.34
CA LYS A 35 4.99 14.18 -1.02
C LYS A 35 6.08 13.40 -0.30
N ILE A 36 6.06 12.07 -0.34
CA ILE A 36 7.12 11.25 0.26
C ILE A 36 8.46 11.59 -0.44
N LYS A 37 8.48 11.62 -1.77
CA LYS A 37 9.67 11.94 -2.56
C LYS A 37 10.23 13.34 -2.30
N ASP A 38 9.36 14.32 -2.09
CA ASP A 38 9.77 15.70 -1.86
C ASP A 38 10.25 15.95 -0.43
N ASN A 39 9.94 15.07 0.52
CA ASN A 39 10.21 15.27 1.95
C ASN A 39 11.15 14.23 2.57
N ILE A 40 11.46 13.13 1.88
CA ILE A 40 12.23 12.01 2.44
C ILE A 40 13.28 11.57 1.43
N ASP A 41 14.54 11.67 1.83
CA ASP A 41 15.69 11.18 1.05
C ASP A 41 15.86 9.66 1.17
N TYR A 42 16.65 9.09 0.26
CA TYR A 42 17.02 7.67 0.26
C TYR A 42 15.82 6.71 0.24
N ILE A 43 14.86 7.01 -0.63
CA ILE A 43 13.68 6.17 -0.87
C ILE A 43 13.69 5.57 -2.28
N ARG A 44 13.04 4.43 -2.43
CA ARG A 44 12.81 3.78 -3.73
C ARG A 44 11.39 3.24 -3.83
N PHE A 45 10.67 3.64 -4.87
CA PHE A 45 9.39 3.03 -5.22
C PHE A 45 9.60 1.68 -5.90
N ASN A 46 8.90 0.66 -5.42
CA ASN A 46 8.97 -0.70 -5.90
C ASN A 46 7.85 -0.98 -6.93
N GLY A 47 8.17 -1.81 -7.93
CA GLY A 47 7.25 -2.18 -9.00
C GLY A 47 7.34 -1.26 -10.23
N HIS A 48 6.44 -1.49 -11.18
CA HIS A 48 6.49 -0.79 -12.46
C HIS A 48 5.92 0.64 -12.35
N PRO A 49 6.56 1.66 -12.94
CA PRO A 49 6.20 3.07 -12.70
C PRO A 49 4.84 3.50 -13.27
N ARG A 50 4.29 2.76 -14.24
CA ARG A 50 3.01 3.10 -14.91
C ARG A 50 1.98 1.98 -14.81
N GLU A 51 2.37 0.78 -15.19
CA GLU A 51 1.54 -0.43 -15.17
C GLU A 51 1.53 -1.09 -13.79
N ARG A 52 0.71 -0.56 -12.88
CA ARG A 52 0.46 -1.13 -11.55
C ARG A 52 -0.91 -0.71 -11.03
N LEU A 53 -1.36 -1.34 -9.94
CA LEU A 53 -2.64 -1.01 -9.32
C LEU A 53 -2.65 0.45 -8.82
N PRO A 54 -3.80 1.15 -8.95
CA PRO A 54 -3.93 2.55 -8.56
C PRO A 54 -3.90 2.77 -7.04
N ASN A 55 -4.19 1.73 -6.26
CA ASN A 55 -4.41 1.79 -4.81
C ASN A 55 -3.23 1.31 -3.96
N THR A 56 -2.14 0.89 -4.59
CA THR A 56 -0.96 0.39 -3.87
C THR A 56 0.23 1.29 -4.12
N SER A 57 0.85 1.77 -3.04
CA SER A 57 2.20 2.32 -3.04
C SER A 57 3.10 1.39 -2.24
N ASN A 58 4.22 0.98 -2.84
CA ASN A 58 5.23 0.14 -2.20
C ASN A 58 6.55 0.91 -2.25
N VAL A 59 7.09 1.24 -1.07
CA VAL A 59 8.25 2.11 -0.92
C VAL A 59 9.27 1.43 0.00
N SER A 60 10.51 1.36 -0.45
CA SER A 60 11.65 1.04 0.38
C SER A 60 12.27 2.32 0.91
N PHE A 61 12.50 2.35 2.23
CA PHE A 61 13.23 3.42 2.91
C PHE A 61 14.58 2.85 3.34
N GLU A 62 15.68 3.46 2.91
CA GLU A 62 17.00 3.00 3.29
C GLU A 62 17.33 3.38 4.73
N PHE A 63 18.24 2.63 5.35
CA PHE A 63 18.80 2.86 6.70
C PHE A 63 17.80 2.77 7.87
N ILE A 64 16.56 2.35 7.63
CA ILE A 64 15.57 2.13 8.68
C ILE A 64 14.92 0.75 8.59
N GLU A 65 14.47 0.24 9.72
CA GLU A 65 13.72 -1.01 9.81
C GLU A 65 12.22 -0.76 9.58
N GLY A 66 11.59 -1.58 8.73
CA GLY A 66 10.18 -1.44 8.38
C GLY A 66 9.22 -1.59 9.55
N GLU A 67 9.49 -2.48 10.50
CA GLU A 67 8.65 -2.68 11.68
C GLU A 67 8.62 -1.45 12.58
N SER A 68 9.79 -0.85 12.83
CA SER A 68 9.91 0.40 13.58
C SER A 68 9.13 1.54 12.92
N LEU A 69 9.16 1.62 11.59
CA LEU A 69 8.35 2.60 10.85
C LEU A 69 6.85 2.34 11.01
N LEU A 70 6.39 1.10 10.86
CA LEU A 70 4.98 0.75 11.05
C LEU A 70 4.47 1.08 12.45
N LEU A 71 5.24 0.77 13.49
CA LEU A 71 4.86 1.10 14.86
C LEU A 71 4.71 2.62 15.05
N ASN A 72 5.63 3.41 14.48
CA ASN A 72 5.54 4.88 14.53
C ASN A 72 4.34 5.42 13.73
N LEU A 73 3.96 4.77 12.63
CA LEU A 73 2.76 5.12 11.88
C LEU A 73 1.49 4.78 12.65
N ASP A 74 1.43 3.62 13.30
CA ASP A 74 0.30 3.19 14.12
C ASP A 74 0.08 4.11 15.33
N LEU A 75 1.16 4.56 15.99
CA LEU A 75 1.09 5.58 17.04
C LEU A 75 0.50 6.92 16.55
N LYS A 76 0.56 7.18 15.24
CA LYS A 76 -0.06 8.33 14.58
C LYS A 76 -1.45 8.02 13.99
N GLY A 77 -1.98 6.82 14.22
CA GLY A 77 -3.26 6.35 13.69
C GLY A 77 -3.21 5.99 12.20
N ILE A 78 -2.03 5.73 11.65
CA ILE A 78 -1.83 5.40 10.23
C ILE A 78 -1.56 3.90 10.10
N ALA A 79 -2.51 3.17 9.53
CA ALA A 79 -2.34 1.76 9.22
C ALA A 79 -1.56 1.59 7.91
N ALA A 80 -0.50 0.78 7.96
CA ALA A 80 0.29 0.37 6.81
C ALA A 80 0.79 -1.06 7.01
N SER A 81 1.39 -1.64 5.96
CA SER A 81 1.97 -2.99 6.02
C SER A 81 3.35 -2.99 5.38
N THR A 82 4.26 -3.77 5.94
CA THR A 82 5.52 -4.15 5.28
C THR A 82 5.26 -5.35 4.37
N GLY A 83 6.17 -5.62 3.42
CA GLY A 83 6.03 -6.66 2.38
C GLY A 83 5.81 -8.10 2.89
N SER A 84 5.80 -8.29 4.20
CA SER A 84 5.43 -9.51 4.91
C SER A 84 4.14 -9.26 5.72
N ALA A 85 2.98 -9.20 5.05
CA ALA A 85 1.69 -9.26 5.75
C ALA A 85 1.58 -10.53 6.64
N CYS A 86 2.40 -11.54 6.37
CA CYS A 86 2.76 -12.61 7.30
C CYS A 86 4.23 -12.41 7.74
N ALA A 87 4.47 -11.77 8.88
CA ALA A 87 5.78 -11.81 9.53
C ALA A 87 6.03 -13.23 10.09
N SER A 88 6.33 -14.18 9.19
CA SER A 88 6.90 -15.48 9.54
C SER A 88 8.39 -15.28 9.88
N GLY A 89 8.67 -14.65 11.02
CA GLY A 89 9.88 -14.85 11.85
C GLY A 89 11.29 -14.80 11.23
N SER A 90 11.51 -14.34 10.00
CA SER A 90 12.85 -14.26 9.41
C SER A 90 13.14 -12.86 8.87
N LEU A 91 14.16 -12.22 9.47
CA LEU A 91 14.74 -10.93 9.08
C LEU A 91 15.51 -10.97 7.75
N GLU A 92 15.54 -12.10 7.05
CA GLU A 92 16.21 -12.22 5.76
C GLU A 92 15.24 -11.88 4.61
N PRO A 93 15.67 -11.04 3.64
CA PRO A 93 14.88 -10.77 2.45
C PRO A 93 14.57 -12.08 1.74
N SER A 94 13.34 -12.24 1.24
CA SER A 94 13.02 -13.32 0.30
C SER A 94 13.90 -13.14 -0.94
N HIS A 95 14.84 -14.07 -1.16
CA HIS A 95 15.72 -14.05 -2.33
C HIS A 95 14.88 -14.01 -3.62
N ALA A 96 15.36 -13.22 -4.59
CA ALA A 96 14.80 -13.07 -5.93
C ALA A 96 14.75 -14.40 -6.72
#